data_AF-A0A7X0H7Q9-F1
#
_entry.id   AF-A0A7X0H7Q9-F1
#
_cell.length_a   1.000
_cell.length_b   1.000
_cell.length_c   1.000
_cell.angle_alpha   90.00
_cell.angle_beta   90.00
_cell.angle_gamma   90.00
#
_symmetry.space_group_name_H-M   'P 1'
#
loop_
_entity.id
_entity.type
_entity.pdbx_description
1 polymer ?
#
loop_
_entity_poly.entity_id
_entity_poly.type
_entity_poly.pdbx_seq_one_letter_code
_entity_poly.pdbx_strand_id
1 'polypeptide(L)'
;MKNVIAWMKTNPISVASFVLMVASVGAIAYFMFVANPALQASAEKPANQKLNQIKALMRQSVDVPPSNADDPPESRSVTITPAVIEVLDGIYTDLNRESEDIFAAALGINKVGHSEMLPGLFPDTPNDKKFRAQTVYGQLLSAMMGTQQWSQEVAQNTGIAMPYLNAQPPLSPEYIQSFLAEKVDALARENSLGGALSEAKVLQQQKEQQRELINELLVHAQGINIYADPELGNMLTPNPAFPLQIASLGSSAESPTPSQLWEGQLELWILQDIVQAIFIANDVANQRKHFNAEGKEVPSSVLNAPVKRLIRAEVIPGYVGLHDIGGIQNTAGFTNTSSAKSKAGVGGAAGYPPPAGGMTDKPRETKISENFAFGPTGRSSNGLYDVRHARVIAHVDYQRLPEFLNSIARVNLMTVLNVNVQAVDEYELLHELYMYGQGDVVEVELIIESLWLREWTAELMPEDTKRYVGLLEPAEGTGVPGFPGGGNPYGGDPYGGGGYGGDPYGGNPYGGY
;
A
#
# COMPACT_ATOMS: atom_id res chain seq x y z
N MET A 1 91.66 -60.47 4.21
CA MET A 1 90.91 -59.87 3.08
C MET A 1 91.23 -60.48 1.71
N LYS A 2 92.50 -60.74 1.35
CA LYS A 2 92.83 -61.34 0.04
C LYS A 2 92.14 -62.69 -0.22
N ASN A 3 92.02 -63.56 0.79
CA ASN A 3 91.37 -64.87 0.65
C ASN A 3 89.85 -64.77 0.46
N VAL A 4 89.21 -63.76 1.05
CA VAL A 4 87.75 -63.53 0.89
C VAL A 4 87.45 -63.02 -0.51
N ILE A 5 88.28 -62.09 -1.02
CA ILE A 5 88.13 -61.56 -2.38
C ILE A 5 88.40 -62.64 -3.44
N ALA A 6 89.37 -63.53 -3.20
CA ALA A 6 89.61 -64.67 -4.09
C ALA A 6 88.41 -65.63 -4.11
N TRP A 7 87.86 -65.97 -2.95
CA TRP A 7 86.69 -66.85 -2.84
C TRP A 7 85.42 -66.23 -3.49
N MET A 8 85.21 -64.93 -3.32
CA MET A 8 84.11 -64.20 -3.98
C MET A 8 84.20 -64.24 -5.51
N LYS A 9 85.42 -64.23 -6.07
CA LYS A 9 85.64 -64.33 -7.52
C LYS A 9 85.35 -65.74 -8.06
N THR A 10 85.59 -66.78 -7.27
CA THR A 10 85.33 -68.17 -7.68
C THR A 10 83.87 -68.57 -7.52
N ASN A 11 83.11 -67.90 -6.63
CA ASN A 11 81.71 -68.23 -6.32
C ASN A 11 80.77 -67.02 -6.50
N PRO A 12 80.63 -66.47 -7.73
CA PRO A 12 79.84 -65.26 -7.98
C PRO A 12 78.35 -65.43 -7.65
N ILE A 13 77.81 -66.66 -7.80
CA ILE A 13 76.41 -66.96 -7.51
C ILE A 13 76.13 -66.81 -6.00
N SER A 14 76.99 -67.36 -5.13
CA SER A 14 76.81 -67.26 -3.68
C SER A 14 76.91 -65.82 -3.17
N VAL A 15 77.78 -65.00 -3.78
CA VAL A 15 77.89 -63.58 -3.46
C VAL A 15 76.63 -62.83 -3.89
N ALA A 16 76.12 -63.09 -5.09
CA ALA A 16 74.87 -62.49 -5.57
C ALA A 16 73.69 -62.89 -4.67
N SER A 17 73.58 -64.15 -4.26
CA SER A 17 72.54 -64.62 -3.34
C SER A 17 72.64 -63.97 -1.97
N PHE A 18 73.85 -63.78 -1.43
CA PHE A 18 74.05 -63.10 -0.14
C PHE A 18 73.67 -61.61 -0.21
N VAL A 19 74.08 -60.91 -1.27
CA VAL A 19 73.70 -59.50 -1.49
C VAL A 19 72.19 -59.38 -1.66
N LEU A 20 71.55 -60.29 -2.39
CA LEU A 20 70.09 -60.32 -2.55
C LEU A 20 69.39 -60.55 -1.20
N MET A 21 69.93 -61.42 -0.35
CA MET A 21 69.39 -61.71 0.98
C MET A 21 69.48 -60.48 1.90
N VAL A 22 70.64 -59.81 1.93
CA VAL A 22 70.84 -58.57 2.71
C VAL A 22 69.94 -57.44 2.19
N ALA A 23 69.82 -57.29 0.87
CA ALA A 23 68.91 -56.31 0.26
C ALA A 23 67.44 -56.61 0.57
N SER A 24 67.05 -57.89 0.61
CA SER A 24 65.68 -58.31 0.94
C SER A 24 65.35 -58.02 2.40
N VAL A 25 66.26 -58.30 3.34
CA VAL A 25 66.08 -57.97 4.76
C VAL A 25 66.05 -56.45 4.97
N GLY A 26 66.89 -55.70 4.25
CA GLY A 26 66.87 -54.24 4.26
C GLY A 26 65.56 -53.65 3.73
N ALA A 27 65.01 -54.22 2.66
CA ALA A 27 63.72 -53.81 2.11
C ALA A 27 62.57 -54.11 3.09
N ILE A 28 62.55 -55.30 3.70
CA ILE A 28 61.56 -55.67 4.72
C ILE A 28 61.63 -54.73 5.93
N ALA A 29 62.83 -54.41 6.42
CA ALA A 29 63.03 -53.47 7.52
C ALA A 29 62.56 -52.05 7.15
N TYR A 30 62.85 -51.58 5.94
CA TYR A 30 62.36 -50.28 5.45
C TYR A 30 60.83 -50.23 5.41
N PHE A 31 60.17 -51.28 4.89
CA PHE A 31 58.72 -51.33 4.85
C PHE A 31 58.11 -51.44 6.25
N MET A 32 58.70 -52.23 7.17
CA MET A 32 58.19 -52.38 8.53
C MET A 32 58.37 -51.12 9.40
N PHE A 33 59.53 -50.48 9.36
CA PHE A 33 59.88 -49.41 10.30
C PHE A 33 59.65 -48.00 9.74
N VAL A 34 59.74 -47.80 8.43
CA VAL A 34 59.66 -46.46 7.81
C VAL A 34 58.34 -46.28 7.05
N ALA A 35 57.97 -47.24 6.19
CA ALA A 35 56.76 -47.10 5.37
C ALA A 35 55.47 -47.38 6.15
N ASN A 36 55.46 -48.33 7.09
CA ASN A 36 54.26 -48.73 7.81
C ASN A 36 53.65 -47.58 8.67
N PRO A 37 54.43 -46.81 9.46
CA PRO A 37 53.87 -45.68 10.22
C PRO A 37 53.33 -44.57 9.32
N ALA A 38 53.98 -44.33 8.18
CA ALA A 38 53.54 -43.32 7.21
C ALA A 38 52.25 -43.74 6.49
N LEU A 39 52.10 -45.04 6.17
CA LEU A 39 50.88 -45.61 5.58
C LEU A 39 49.73 -45.62 6.60
N GLN A 40 49.99 -45.98 7.86
CA GLN A 40 49.01 -45.87 8.94
C GLN A 40 48.57 -44.42 9.16
N ALA A 41 49.50 -43.48 9.26
CA ALA A 41 49.17 -42.06 9.41
C ALA A 41 48.40 -41.50 8.19
N SER A 42 48.70 -41.98 6.98
CA SER A 42 47.98 -41.56 5.76
C SER A 42 46.58 -42.19 5.65
N ALA A 43 46.36 -43.38 6.22
CA ALA A 43 45.06 -44.01 6.30
C ALA A 43 44.19 -43.43 7.45
N GLU A 44 44.79 -43.05 8.57
CA GLU A 44 44.10 -42.50 9.73
C GLU A 44 43.68 -41.04 9.57
N LYS A 45 44.44 -40.22 8.82
CA LYS A 45 44.10 -38.81 8.56
C LYS A 45 42.70 -38.61 7.96
N PRO A 46 42.30 -39.28 6.86
CA PRO A 46 40.95 -39.11 6.31
C PRO A 46 39.86 -39.67 7.23
N ALA A 47 40.15 -40.74 7.99
CA ALA A 47 39.22 -41.29 8.99
C ALA A 47 38.98 -40.31 10.16
N ASN A 48 40.04 -39.70 10.67
CA ASN A 48 39.97 -38.71 11.74
C ASN A 48 39.33 -37.40 11.28
N GLN A 49 39.56 -36.97 10.04
CA GLN A 49 38.87 -35.81 9.46
C GLN A 49 37.36 -36.06 9.35
N LYS A 50 36.95 -37.24 8.86
CA LYS A 50 35.53 -37.62 8.81
C LYS A 50 34.91 -37.75 10.20
N LEU A 51 35.62 -38.35 11.15
CA LEU A 51 35.16 -38.42 12.54
C LEU A 51 35.01 -37.04 13.18
N ASN A 52 35.90 -36.10 12.88
CA ASN A 52 35.78 -34.72 13.38
C ASN A 52 34.64 -33.96 12.71
N GLN A 53 34.38 -34.18 11.42
CA GLN A 53 33.19 -33.65 10.74
C GLN A 53 31.90 -34.22 11.34
N ILE A 54 31.84 -35.54 11.59
CA ILE A 54 30.70 -36.19 12.25
C ILE A 54 30.52 -35.64 13.67
N LYS A 55 31.60 -35.50 14.46
CA LYS A 55 31.54 -34.90 15.80
C LYS A 55 31.11 -33.43 15.79
N ALA A 56 31.48 -32.68 14.75
CA ALA A 56 31.05 -31.29 14.58
C ALA A 56 29.55 -31.21 14.24
N LEU A 57 29.07 -32.06 13.31
CA LEU A 57 27.65 -32.17 12.98
C LEU A 57 26.80 -32.67 14.16
N MET A 58 27.32 -33.60 14.97
CA MET A 58 26.66 -34.07 16.19
C MET A 58 26.54 -33.02 17.30
N ARG A 59 27.37 -31.97 17.27
CA ARG A 59 27.37 -30.89 18.27
C ARG A 59 26.69 -29.63 17.78
N GLN A 60 26.17 -29.62 16.56
CA GLN A 60 25.52 -28.45 16.00
C GLN A 60 24.18 -28.28 16.71
N SER A 61 24.04 -27.21 17.51
CA SER A 61 22.75 -26.77 18.01
C SER A 61 21.95 -26.27 16.81
N VAL A 62 20.71 -26.76 16.70
CA VAL A 62 19.76 -26.24 15.72
C VAL A 62 18.79 -25.38 16.53
N ASP A 63 18.61 -24.14 16.09
CA ASP A 63 17.55 -23.29 16.61
C ASP A 63 16.24 -23.80 16.01
N VAL A 64 15.44 -24.47 16.83
CA VAL A 64 14.15 -24.98 16.39
C VAL A 64 13.16 -23.81 16.46
N PRO A 65 12.48 -23.46 15.35
CA PRO A 65 11.44 -22.45 15.40
C PRO A 65 10.37 -22.90 16.42
N PRO A 66 9.91 -22.00 17.29
CA PRO A 66 8.93 -22.38 18.29
C PRO A 66 7.60 -22.73 17.63
N SER A 67 6.80 -23.54 18.31
CA SER A 67 5.44 -23.89 17.89
C SER A 67 4.48 -22.68 17.88
N ASN A 68 4.88 -21.56 18.48
CA ASN A 68 4.14 -20.30 18.45
C ASN A 68 5.05 -19.20 17.90
N ALA A 69 4.53 -18.33 17.03
CA ALA A 69 5.32 -17.32 16.32
C ALA A 69 5.95 -16.26 17.23
N ASP A 70 5.39 -16.03 18.42
CA ASP A 70 5.84 -15.01 19.37
C ASP A 70 6.93 -15.48 20.35
N ASP A 71 7.22 -16.78 20.42
CA ASP A 71 8.20 -17.32 21.35
C ASP A 71 9.64 -17.18 20.78
N PRO A 72 10.68 -17.00 21.62
CA PRO A 72 12.06 -17.04 21.14
C PRO A 72 12.43 -18.45 20.67
N PRO A 73 13.25 -18.61 19.61
CA PRO A 73 13.67 -19.92 19.15
C PRO A 73 14.41 -20.67 20.27
N GLU A 74 14.03 -21.93 20.49
CA GLU A 74 14.69 -22.78 21.48
C GLU A 74 15.92 -23.43 20.87
N SER A 75 17.09 -23.00 21.34
CA SER A 75 18.37 -23.60 20.97
C SER A 75 18.53 -24.94 21.70
N ARG A 76 18.14 -26.04 21.04
CA ARG A 76 18.28 -27.40 21.60
C ARG A 76 19.54 -28.05 21.04
N SER A 77 20.40 -28.56 21.93
CA SER A 77 21.49 -29.45 21.53
C SER A 77 20.90 -30.81 21.18
N VAL A 78 20.43 -30.93 19.96
CA VAL A 78 19.83 -32.17 19.47
C VAL A 78 20.93 -33.00 18.83
N THR A 79 21.12 -34.24 19.32
CA THR A 79 21.89 -35.21 18.54
C THR A 79 21.07 -35.49 17.28
N ILE A 80 21.59 -35.12 16.11
CA ILE A 80 20.95 -35.35 14.82
C ILE A 80 20.81 -36.87 14.63
N THR A 81 19.68 -37.42 15.05
CA THR A 81 19.28 -38.80 14.80
C THR A 81 18.32 -38.82 13.62
N PRO A 82 18.23 -39.92 12.86
CA PRO A 82 17.25 -40.04 11.77
C PRO A 82 15.82 -39.68 12.19
N ALA A 83 15.42 -40.03 13.42
CA ALA A 83 14.11 -39.69 13.98
C ALA A 83 13.90 -38.18 14.17
N VAL A 84 14.95 -37.42 14.50
CA VAL A 84 14.87 -35.96 14.61
C VAL A 84 14.74 -35.32 13.24
N ILE A 85 15.49 -35.82 12.24
CA ILE A 85 15.38 -35.34 10.86
C ILE A 85 13.95 -35.56 10.34
N GLU A 86 13.37 -36.74 10.58
CA GLU A 86 11.98 -37.05 10.19
C GLU A 86 10.96 -36.12 10.85
N VAL A 87 11.12 -35.78 12.14
CA VAL A 87 10.25 -34.82 12.82
C VAL A 87 10.43 -33.40 12.28
N LEU A 88 11.67 -32.96 12.04
CA LEU A 88 11.95 -31.64 11.46
C LEU A 88 11.38 -31.54 10.05
N ASP A 89 11.56 -32.56 9.22
CA ASP A 89 11.00 -32.64 7.86
C ASP A 89 9.47 -32.54 7.88
N GLY A 90 8.81 -33.21 8.84
CA GLY A 90 7.39 -33.07 9.09
C GLY A 90 6.98 -31.63 9.45
N ILE A 91 7.70 -30.99 10.39
CA ILE A 91 7.44 -29.59 10.80
C ILE A 91 7.62 -28.63 9.62
N TYR A 92 8.70 -28.76 8.85
CA TYR A 92 8.93 -27.92 7.68
C TYR A 92 7.89 -28.14 6.58
N THR A 93 7.45 -29.38 6.37
CA THR A 93 6.37 -29.70 5.42
C THR A 93 5.05 -29.05 5.85
N ASP A 94 4.69 -29.14 7.13
CA ASP A 94 3.49 -28.50 7.67
C ASP A 94 3.58 -26.97 7.59
N LEU A 95 4.71 -26.37 7.96
CA LEU A 95 4.95 -24.93 7.86
C LEU A 95 4.88 -24.42 6.41
N ASN A 96 5.46 -25.16 5.47
CA ASN A 96 5.41 -24.82 4.04
C ASN A 96 3.97 -24.89 3.52
N ARG A 97 3.21 -25.92 3.89
CA ARG A 97 1.79 -26.03 3.53
C ARG A 97 0.98 -24.87 4.12
N GLU A 98 1.15 -24.56 5.40
CA GLU A 98 0.45 -23.42 6.02
C GLU A 98 0.83 -22.09 5.37
N SER A 99 2.12 -21.89 5.04
CA SER A 99 2.57 -20.71 4.30
C SER A 99 1.95 -20.62 2.91
N GLU A 100 1.82 -21.75 2.19
CA GLU A 100 1.17 -21.81 0.88
C GLU A 100 -0.33 -21.50 1.00
N ASP A 101 -1.01 -22.04 2.01
CA ASP A 101 -2.44 -21.79 2.26
C ASP A 101 -2.71 -20.33 2.61
N ILE A 102 -1.91 -19.72 3.50
CA ILE A 102 -2.00 -18.30 3.86
C ILE A 102 -1.73 -17.43 2.64
N PHE A 103 -0.69 -17.76 1.86
CA PHE A 103 -0.34 -17.02 0.67
C PHE A 103 -1.45 -17.11 -0.40
N ALA A 104 -2.01 -18.29 -0.63
CA ALA A 104 -3.13 -18.49 -1.55
C ALA A 104 -4.39 -17.73 -1.09
N ALA A 105 -4.67 -17.70 0.21
CA ALA A 105 -5.77 -16.91 0.77
C ALA A 105 -5.55 -15.40 0.56
N ALA A 106 -4.33 -14.90 0.83
CA ALA A 106 -3.96 -13.51 0.58
C ALA A 106 -4.06 -13.15 -0.91
N LEU A 107 -3.65 -14.05 -1.81
CA LEU A 107 -3.79 -13.90 -3.25
C LEU A 107 -5.26 -13.85 -3.68
N GLY A 108 -6.10 -14.70 -3.09
CA GLY A 108 -7.54 -14.66 -3.29
C GLY A 108 -8.13 -13.31 -2.90
N ILE A 109 -7.80 -12.81 -1.71
CA ILE A 109 -8.24 -11.48 -1.23
C ILE A 109 -7.79 -10.37 -2.20
N ASN A 110 -6.53 -10.39 -2.63
CA ASN A 110 -5.95 -9.34 -3.47
C ASN A 110 -6.51 -9.31 -4.89
N LYS A 111 -7.02 -10.44 -5.41
CA LYS A 111 -7.65 -10.51 -6.74
C LYS A 111 -9.13 -10.14 -6.77
N VAL A 112 -9.85 -10.23 -5.64
CA VAL A 112 -11.29 -10.00 -5.61
C VAL A 112 -11.60 -8.55 -5.96
N GLY A 113 -12.35 -8.35 -7.05
CA GLY A 113 -12.72 -7.01 -7.52
C GLY A 113 -11.63 -6.28 -8.30
N HIS A 114 -10.46 -6.89 -8.53
CA HIS A 114 -9.31 -6.25 -9.18
C HIS A 114 -8.99 -6.88 -10.54
N SER A 115 -9.84 -6.59 -11.54
CA SER A 115 -9.54 -6.91 -12.94
C SER A 115 -8.86 -5.73 -13.64
N GLU A 116 -8.16 -6.02 -14.75
CA GLU A 116 -7.76 -4.97 -15.69
C GLU A 116 -8.98 -4.15 -16.12
N MET A 117 -8.88 -2.83 -16.06
CA MET A 117 -10.04 -1.97 -16.38
C MET A 117 -10.40 -2.00 -17.85
N LEU A 118 -9.40 -2.25 -18.69
CA LEU A 118 -9.57 -2.44 -20.12
C LEU A 118 -8.85 -3.73 -20.48
N PRO A 119 -9.56 -4.82 -20.80
CA PRO A 119 -8.92 -6.11 -21.06
C PRO A 119 -7.83 -6.02 -22.13
N GLY A 120 -6.64 -6.56 -21.82
CA GLY A 120 -5.47 -6.50 -22.69
C GLY A 120 -4.92 -5.08 -22.85
N LEU A 121 -5.03 -4.26 -21.80
CA LEU A 121 -4.28 -3.00 -21.69
C LEU A 121 -2.82 -3.27 -21.30
N PHE A 122 -2.59 -4.39 -20.64
CA PHE A 122 -1.31 -4.82 -20.11
C PHE A 122 -0.92 -6.21 -20.61
N PRO A 123 0.37 -6.57 -20.58
CA PRO A 123 1.53 -5.69 -20.33
C PRO A 123 1.90 -4.82 -21.54
N ASP A 124 1.49 -5.22 -22.75
CA ASP A 124 1.79 -4.53 -24.01
C ASP A 124 0.67 -3.56 -24.38
N THR A 125 0.75 -2.32 -23.90
CA THR A 125 -0.31 -1.33 -24.08
C THR A 125 -0.48 -0.87 -25.55
N PRO A 126 -1.57 -1.27 -26.24
CA PRO A 126 -1.83 -0.83 -27.60
C PRO A 126 -2.10 0.67 -27.67
N ASN A 127 -1.60 1.33 -28.72
CA ASN A 127 -1.70 2.80 -28.84
C ASN A 127 -3.16 3.30 -28.87
N ASP A 128 -4.08 2.52 -29.44
CA ASP A 128 -5.52 2.84 -29.49
C ASP A 128 -6.20 2.77 -28.11
N LYS A 129 -5.63 2.00 -27.18
CA LYS A 129 -6.18 1.82 -25.83
C LYS A 129 -5.70 2.87 -24.83
N LYS A 130 -4.56 3.54 -25.08
CA LYS A 130 -3.95 4.52 -24.15
C LYS A 130 -4.90 5.66 -23.78
N PHE A 131 -5.49 6.31 -24.77
CA PHE A 131 -6.45 7.40 -24.53
C PHE A 131 -7.78 6.90 -23.98
N ARG A 132 -8.24 5.72 -24.45
CA ARG A 132 -9.48 5.11 -23.96
C ARG A 132 -9.38 4.75 -22.48
N ALA A 133 -8.22 4.29 -22.01
CA ALA A 133 -7.99 3.96 -20.61
C ALA A 133 -8.25 5.17 -19.69
N GLN A 134 -7.74 6.36 -20.04
CA GLN A 134 -8.01 7.58 -19.27
C GLN A 134 -9.51 7.86 -19.16
N THR A 135 -10.27 7.76 -20.26
CA THR A 135 -11.73 7.95 -20.22
C THR A 135 -12.42 6.91 -19.34
N VAL A 136 -12.05 5.63 -19.48
CA VAL A 136 -12.64 4.55 -18.68
C VAL A 136 -12.34 4.73 -17.19
N TYR A 137 -11.12 5.13 -16.83
CA TYR A 137 -10.75 5.32 -15.43
C TYR A 137 -11.56 6.47 -14.82
N GLY A 138 -11.82 7.53 -15.58
CA GLY A 138 -12.66 8.64 -15.13
C GLY A 138 -14.11 8.23 -14.89
N GLN A 139 -14.66 7.42 -15.79
CA GLN A 139 -16.00 6.86 -15.61
C GLN A 139 -16.09 5.98 -14.36
N LEU A 140 -15.08 5.17 -14.10
CA LEU A 140 -15.01 4.30 -12.92
C LEU A 140 -14.84 5.11 -11.62
N LEU A 141 -14.00 6.14 -11.62
CA LEU A 141 -13.87 7.09 -10.50
C LEU A 141 -15.22 7.77 -10.20
N SER A 142 -15.91 8.29 -11.22
CA SER A 142 -17.25 8.86 -11.05
C SER A 142 -18.27 7.81 -10.58
N ALA A 143 -18.17 6.56 -11.03
CA ALA A 143 -19.05 5.48 -10.58
C ALA A 143 -18.90 5.20 -9.08
N MET A 144 -17.68 5.29 -8.55
CA MET A 144 -17.41 5.11 -7.12
C MET A 144 -18.05 6.17 -6.24
N MET A 145 -18.19 7.39 -6.74
CA MET A 145 -18.86 8.48 -6.01
C MET A 145 -20.37 8.54 -6.31
N GLY A 146 -20.82 7.97 -7.42
CA GLY A 146 -22.20 8.08 -7.89
C GLY A 146 -23.21 7.18 -7.17
N THR A 147 -24.41 7.07 -7.76
CA THR A 147 -25.51 6.25 -7.26
C THR A 147 -25.32 4.77 -7.62
N GLN A 148 -26.09 3.89 -6.98
CA GLN A 148 -26.12 2.46 -7.33
C GLN A 148 -26.44 2.23 -8.81
N GLN A 149 -27.43 2.96 -9.33
CA GLN A 149 -27.85 2.84 -10.73
C GLN A 149 -26.71 3.20 -11.68
N TRP A 150 -26.01 4.31 -11.40
CA TRP A 150 -24.87 4.72 -12.22
C TRP A 150 -23.73 3.70 -12.18
N SER A 151 -23.37 3.20 -10.99
CA SER A 151 -22.36 2.13 -10.87
C SER A 151 -22.76 0.86 -11.64
N GLN A 152 -24.04 0.46 -11.61
CA GLN A 152 -24.54 -0.67 -12.39
C GLN A 152 -24.47 -0.43 -13.90
N GLU A 153 -24.77 0.78 -14.37
CA GLU A 153 -24.66 1.13 -15.79
C GLU A 153 -23.20 1.07 -16.25
N VAL A 154 -22.29 1.65 -15.47
CA VAL A 154 -20.84 1.57 -15.75
C VAL A 154 -20.37 0.12 -15.73
N ALA A 155 -20.85 -0.70 -14.79
CA ALA A 155 -20.52 -2.13 -14.74
C ALA A 155 -21.06 -2.90 -15.95
N GLN A 156 -22.25 -2.56 -16.47
CA GLN A 156 -22.77 -3.16 -17.71
C GLN A 156 -21.94 -2.78 -18.93
N ASN A 157 -21.46 -1.53 -18.98
CA ASN A 157 -20.69 -1.01 -20.11
C ASN A 157 -19.23 -1.49 -20.10
N THR A 158 -18.64 -1.65 -18.93
CA THR A 158 -17.22 -1.99 -18.76
C THR A 158 -16.97 -3.45 -18.39
N GLY A 159 -17.99 -4.14 -17.85
CA GLY A 159 -17.86 -5.47 -17.26
C GLY A 159 -17.31 -5.48 -15.83
N ILE A 160 -17.12 -4.30 -15.21
CA ILE A 160 -16.41 -4.16 -13.93
C ILE A 160 -17.36 -3.57 -12.89
N ALA A 161 -17.64 -4.35 -11.85
CA ALA A 161 -18.46 -3.90 -10.74
C ALA A 161 -17.62 -3.02 -9.79
N MET A 162 -18.07 -1.79 -9.54
CA MET A 162 -17.43 -0.87 -8.62
C MET A 162 -18.29 -0.66 -7.36
N PRO A 163 -17.67 -0.46 -6.18
CA PRO A 163 -18.40 0.07 -5.04
C PRO A 163 -18.94 1.46 -5.39
N TYR A 164 -19.93 1.96 -4.65
CA TYR A 164 -20.53 3.28 -4.89
C TYR A 164 -20.90 3.93 -3.55
N LEU A 165 -20.82 5.26 -3.44
CA LEU A 165 -21.10 5.95 -2.18
C LEU A 165 -22.37 6.80 -2.18
N ASN A 166 -23.09 6.91 -3.30
CA ASN A 166 -24.24 7.82 -3.42
C ASN A 166 -23.91 9.20 -2.84
N ALA A 167 -22.76 9.73 -3.27
CA ALA A 167 -22.22 10.98 -2.78
C ALA A 167 -22.84 12.14 -3.52
N GLN A 168 -23.10 13.22 -2.79
CA GLN A 168 -23.52 14.50 -3.37
C GLN A 168 -22.85 15.65 -2.60
N PRO A 169 -22.67 16.81 -3.26
CA PRO A 169 -22.27 18.02 -2.55
C PRO A 169 -23.38 18.48 -1.58
N PRO A 170 -23.10 19.42 -0.67
CA PRO A 170 -24.16 20.12 0.03
C PRO A 170 -25.06 20.85 -0.98
N LEU A 171 -26.28 21.21 -0.57
CA LEU A 171 -27.17 22.00 -1.41
C LEU A 171 -26.46 23.30 -1.83
N SER A 172 -26.65 23.72 -3.08
CA SER A 172 -25.98 24.93 -3.56
C SER A 172 -26.61 26.18 -2.95
N PRO A 173 -25.83 27.26 -2.71
CA PRO A 173 -26.39 28.53 -2.23
C PRO A 173 -27.48 29.09 -3.15
N GLU A 174 -27.35 28.89 -4.47
CA GLU A 174 -28.34 29.32 -5.47
C GLU A 174 -29.66 28.57 -5.31
N TYR A 175 -29.60 27.25 -5.05
CA TYR A 175 -30.78 26.45 -4.78
C TYR A 175 -31.53 26.99 -3.56
N ILE A 176 -30.81 27.25 -2.45
CA ILE A 176 -31.40 27.78 -1.23
C ILE A 176 -32.00 29.17 -1.42
N GLN A 177 -31.31 30.04 -2.16
CA GLN A 177 -31.86 31.37 -2.49
C GLN A 177 -33.16 31.25 -3.29
N SER A 178 -33.22 30.33 -4.26
CA SER A 178 -34.43 30.09 -5.05
C SER A 178 -35.58 29.52 -4.19
N PHE A 179 -35.28 28.58 -3.30
CA PHE A 179 -36.23 28.00 -2.35
C PHE A 179 -36.80 29.06 -1.41
N LEU A 180 -35.93 29.89 -0.81
CA LEU A 180 -36.37 30.95 0.10
C LEU A 180 -37.16 32.04 -0.64
N ALA A 181 -36.79 32.39 -1.87
CA ALA A 181 -37.52 33.36 -2.69
C ALA A 181 -38.94 32.86 -3.02
N GLU A 182 -39.09 31.59 -3.41
CA GLU A 182 -40.41 31.00 -3.66
C GLU A 182 -41.30 31.05 -2.41
N LYS A 183 -40.73 30.77 -1.24
CA LYS A 183 -41.45 30.85 0.04
C LYS A 183 -41.85 32.28 0.39
N VAL A 184 -40.96 33.25 0.19
CA VAL A 184 -41.28 34.68 0.40
C VAL A 184 -42.40 35.13 -0.54
N ASP A 185 -42.38 34.74 -1.80
CA ASP A 185 -43.40 35.09 -2.78
C ASP A 185 -44.76 34.47 -2.44
N ALA A 186 -44.79 33.20 -2.01
CA ALA A 186 -46.01 32.55 -1.55
C ALA A 186 -46.63 33.30 -0.36
N LEU A 187 -45.80 33.72 0.60
CA LEU A 187 -46.21 34.50 1.77
C LEU A 187 -46.66 35.92 1.41
N ALA A 188 -46.02 36.56 0.42
CA ALA A 188 -46.43 37.88 -0.06
C ALA A 188 -47.83 37.82 -0.70
N ARG A 189 -48.14 36.75 -1.43
CA ARG A 189 -49.48 36.53 -1.99
C ARG A 189 -50.53 36.32 -0.90
N GLU A 190 -50.23 35.53 0.13
CA GLU A 190 -51.14 35.33 1.26
C GLU A 190 -51.40 36.63 2.03
N ASN A 191 -50.36 37.43 2.26
CA ASN A 191 -50.47 38.70 2.99
C ASN A 191 -51.02 39.85 2.16
N SER A 192 -51.02 39.79 0.82
CA SER A 192 -51.62 40.84 -0.02
C SER A 192 -53.12 41.08 0.23
N LEU A 193 -53.78 40.14 0.93
CA LEU A 193 -55.19 40.23 1.35
C LEU A 193 -55.37 40.77 2.77
N GLY A 194 -54.31 40.91 3.56
CA GLY A 194 -54.33 41.38 4.96
C GLY A 194 -53.43 42.60 5.17
N GLY A 195 -53.89 43.60 5.92
CA GLY A 195 -53.11 44.81 6.21
C GLY A 195 -51.73 44.55 6.82
N ALA A 196 -50.92 45.62 6.94
CA ALA A 196 -49.51 45.60 7.36
C ALA A 196 -49.14 44.51 8.39
N LEU A 197 -48.11 43.71 8.05
CA LEU A 197 -47.57 42.67 8.93
C LEU A 197 -47.04 43.27 10.24
N SER A 198 -47.57 42.80 11.37
CA SER A 198 -47.01 43.11 12.69
C SER A 198 -45.61 42.50 12.85
N GLU A 199 -44.71 43.16 13.58
CA GLU A 199 -43.35 42.67 13.88
C GLU A 199 -43.33 41.22 14.41
N ALA A 200 -44.29 40.86 15.27
CA ALA A 200 -44.42 39.50 15.78
C ALA A 200 -44.65 38.43 14.68
N LYS A 201 -45.39 38.78 13.62
CA LYS A 201 -45.62 37.89 12.47
C LYS A 201 -44.37 37.73 11.62
N VAL A 202 -43.59 38.79 11.46
CA VAL A 202 -42.30 38.75 10.73
C VAL A 202 -41.32 37.80 11.44
N LEU A 203 -41.19 37.92 12.77
CA LEU A 203 -40.33 37.02 13.54
C LEU A 203 -40.81 35.56 13.47
N GLN A 204 -42.13 35.33 13.51
CA GLN A 204 -42.69 33.99 13.37
C GLN A 204 -42.40 33.40 11.98
N GLN A 205 -42.53 34.19 10.91
CA GLN A 205 -42.19 33.78 9.54
C GLN A 205 -40.71 33.46 9.39
N GLN A 206 -39.81 34.27 9.96
CA GLN A 206 -38.38 33.99 9.92
C GLN A 206 -38.04 32.65 10.57
N LYS A 207 -38.65 32.36 11.74
CA LYS A 207 -38.49 31.06 12.42
C LYS A 207 -39.04 29.90 11.58
N GLU A 208 -40.16 30.12 10.89
CA GLU A 208 -40.75 29.12 10.01
C GLU A 208 -39.87 28.84 8.79
N GLN A 209 -39.35 29.88 8.13
CA GLN A 209 -38.40 29.76 7.01
C GLN A 209 -37.12 29.04 7.43
N GLN A 210 -36.58 29.37 8.61
CA GLN A 210 -35.41 28.65 9.17
C GLN A 210 -35.73 27.17 9.40
N ARG A 211 -36.90 26.85 9.95
CA ARG A 211 -37.34 25.46 10.15
C ARG A 211 -37.50 24.72 8.83
N GLU A 212 -38.11 25.35 7.81
CA GLU A 212 -38.25 24.76 6.48
C GLU A 212 -36.89 24.52 5.81
N LEU A 213 -35.96 25.48 5.92
CA LEU A 213 -34.60 25.32 5.42
C LEU A 213 -33.87 24.15 6.08
N ILE A 214 -33.92 24.07 7.42
CA ILE A 214 -33.32 22.95 8.16
C ILE A 214 -33.96 21.62 7.73
N ASN A 215 -35.28 21.60 7.51
CA ASN A 215 -35.97 20.42 7.03
C ASN A 215 -35.51 20.01 5.62
N GLU A 216 -35.27 20.97 4.73
CA GLU A 216 -34.75 20.70 3.38
C GLU A 216 -33.32 20.14 3.43
N LEU A 217 -32.44 20.72 4.26
CA LEU A 217 -31.09 20.20 4.50
C LEU A 217 -31.12 18.78 5.07
N LEU A 218 -32.06 18.50 5.99
CA LEU A 218 -32.25 17.17 6.56
C LEU A 218 -32.73 16.16 5.52
N VAL A 219 -33.67 16.54 4.65
CA VAL A 219 -34.17 15.67 3.56
C VAL A 219 -33.03 15.35 2.59
N HIS A 220 -32.23 16.35 2.22
CA HIS A 220 -31.03 16.14 1.39
C HIS A 220 -30.05 15.18 2.05
N ALA A 221 -29.67 15.43 3.30
CA ALA A 221 -28.76 14.59 4.06
C ALA A 221 -29.27 13.15 4.23
N GLN A 222 -30.59 12.95 4.38
CA GLN A 222 -31.21 11.63 4.44
C GLN A 222 -31.13 10.85 3.11
N GLY A 223 -31.05 11.56 1.98
CA GLY A 223 -31.00 10.97 0.64
C GLY A 223 -29.62 10.49 0.20
N ILE A 224 -28.55 10.84 0.94
CA ILE A 224 -27.16 10.59 0.56
C ILE A 224 -26.44 9.78 1.64
N ASN A 225 -25.39 9.06 1.28
CA ASN A 225 -24.62 8.27 2.25
C ASN A 225 -23.31 8.92 2.68
N ILE A 226 -22.82 9.91 1.92
CA ILE A 226 -21.64 10.70 2.23
C ILE A 226 -21.71 12.05 1.49
N TYR A 227 -21.15 13.09 2.08
CA TYR A 227 -20.87 14.33 1.36
C TYR A 227 -19.56 14.21 0.58
N ALA A 228 -19.61 14.46 -0.71
CA ALA A 228 -18.45 14.67 -1.57
C ALA A 228 -18.93 15.14 -2.94
N ASP A 229 -18.07 15.84 -3.68
CA ASP A 229 -18.37 16.20 -5.06
C ASP A 229 -18.21 14.95 -5.96
N PRO A 230 -19.29 14.44 -6.60
CA PRO A 230 -19.19 13.30 -7.50
C PRO A 230 -18.72 13.69 -8.90
N GLU A 231 -18.65 14.99 -9.21
CA GLU A 231 -18.32 15.49 -10.54
C GLU A 231 -16.82 15.62 -10.69
N LEU A 232 -16.21 14.59 -11.29
CA LEU A 232 -14.80 14.60 -11.67
C LEU A 232 -14.44 15.75 -12.64
N GLY A 233 -15.41 16.23 -13.41
CA GLY A 233 -15.18 17.20 -14.47
C GLY A 233 -14.41 16.61 -15.66
N ASN A 234 -13.58 17.44 -16.29
CA ASN A 234 -12.72 16.99 -17.40
C ASN A 234 -11.44 16.35 -16.83
N MET A 235 -11.05 15.16 -17.26
CA MET A 235 -9.81 14.50 -16.82
C MET A 235 -8.53 15.33 -17.01
N LEU A 236 -8.51 16.25 -17.99
CA LEU A 236 -7.38 17.14 -18.21
C LEU A 236 -7.32 18.28 -17.17
N THR A 237 -8.47 18.65 -16.62
CA THR A 237 -8.64 19.69 -15.61
C THR A 237 -9.66 19.19 -14.58
N PRO A 238 -9.29 18.15 -13.79
CA PRO A 238 -10.22 17.52 -12.89
C PRO A 238 -10.72 18.54 -11.88
N ASN A 239 -11.97 18.41 -11.47
CA ASN A 239 -12.55 19.25 -10.44
C ASN A 239 -11.71 19.09 -9.16
N PRO A 240 -11.12 20.18 -8.62
CA PRO A 240 -10.31 20.09 -7.40
C PRO A 240 -11.13 19.65 -6.17
N ALA A 241 -12.46 19.78 -6.21
CA ALA A 241 -13.35 19.30 -5.16
C ALA A 241 -13.65 17.79 -5.27
N PHE A 242 -13.31 17.15 -6.40
CA PHE A 242 -13.48 15.70 -6.54
C PHE A 242 -12.47 14.98 -5.62
N PRO A 243 -12.93 14.11 -4.72
CA PRO A 243 -12.08 13.63 -3.63
C PRO A 243 -11.05 12.60 -4.07
N LEU A 244 -11.30 11.81 -5.12
CA LEU A 244 -10.42 10.70 -5.51
C LEU A 244 -9.39 11.18 -6.53
N GLN A 245 -8.10 11.08 -6.19
CA GLN A 245 -7.02 11.58 -7.03
C GLN A 245 -6.15 10.45 -7.58
N ILE A 246 -6.08 10.37 -8.91
CA ILE A 246 -5.14 9.51 -9.65
C ILE A 246 -4.02 10.39 -10.19
N ALA A 247 -2.92 10.42 -9.45
CA ALA A 247 -1.77 11.27 -9.71
C ALA A 247 -1.13 10.97 -11.08
N SER A 248 -1.07 9.69 -11.44
CA SER A 248 -0.37 9.17 -12.62
C SER A 248 -1.03 9.51 -13.97
N LEU A 249 -2.32 9.81 -13.99
CA LEU A 249 -3.09 10.10 -15.20
C LEU A 249 -3.44 11.58 -15.39
N GLY A 250 -3.06 12.43 -14.45
CA GLY A 250 -3.43 13.84 -14.42
C GLY A 250 -2.77 14.68 -15.52
N SER A 251 -3.59 15.50 -16.19
CA SER A 251 -3.23 16.72 -16.94
C SER A 251 -2.37 16.64 -18.21
N SER A 252 -1.80 15.49 -18.54
CA SER A 252 -0.99 15.35 -19.76
C SER A 252 -1.87 15.34 -21.02
N ALA A 253 -1.65 16.29 -21.94
CA ALA A 253 -2.18 16.20 -23.31
C ALA A 253 -1.45 15.13 -24.15
N GLU A 254 -0.31 14.64 -23.66
CA GLU A 254 0.46 13.58 -24.30
C GLU A 254 -0.11 12.19 -23.97
N SER A 255 0.09 11.25 -24.89
CA SER A 255 -0.32 9.85 -24.69
C SER A 255 0.41 9.24 -23.49
N PRO A 256 -0.29 8.67 -22.50
CA PRO A 256 0.36 8.12 -21.31
C PRO A 256 1.25 6.94 -21.67
N THR A 257 2.39 6.85 -21.01
CA THR A 257 3.30 5.70 -21.11
C THR A 257 2.66 4.45 -20.47
N PRO A 258 3.06 3.23 -20.88
CA PRO A 258 2.59 2.00 -20.24
C PRO A 258 2.78 1.99 -18.71
N SER A 259 3.93 2.48 -18.22
CA SER A 259 4.20 2.57 -16.78
C SER A 259 3.28 3.57 -16.05
N GLN A 260 2.92 4.69 -16.68
CA GLN A 260 1.92 5.62 -16.11
C GLN A 260 0.53 4.99 -16.05
N LEU A 261 0.14 4.24 -17.08
CA LEU A 261 -1.13 3.51 -17.08
C LEU A 261 -1.17 2.42 -16.01
N TRP A 262 -0.05 1.71 -15.82
CA TRP A 262 0.10 0.72 -14.75
C TRP A 262 -0.03 1.36 -13.38
N GLU A 263 0.64 2.50 -13.15
CA GLU A 263 0.46 3.23 -11.89
C GLU A 263 -0.98 3.68 -11.70
N GLY A 264 -1.63 4.21 -12.74
CA GLY A 264 -3.04 4.58 -12.65
C GLY A 264 -3.95 3.39 -12.35
N GLN A 265 -3.62 2.20 -12.86
CA GLN A 265 -4.37 0.97 -12.60
C GLN A 265 -4.27 0.57 -11.12
N LEU A 266 -3.06 0.63 -10.56
CA LEU A 266 -2.80 0.31 -9.16
C LEU A 266 -3.42 1.36 -8.22
N GLU A 267 -3.29 2.65 -8.56
CA GLU A 267 -3.92 3.75 -7.85
C GLU A 267 -5.43 3.59 -7.79
N LEU A 268 -6.06 3.24 -8.92
CA LEU A 268 -7.49 3.00 -9.00
C LEU A 268 -7.94 1.83 -8.11
N TRP A 269 -7.22 0.70 -8.12
CA TRP A 269 -7.56 -0.43 -7.26
C TRP A 269 -7.48 -0.08 -5.76
N ILE A 270 -6.44 0.66 -5.35
CA ILE A 270 -6.32 1.12 -3.95
C ILE A 270 -7.47 2.08 -3.59
N LEU A 271 -7.83 3.00 -4.49
CA LEU A 271 -8.96 3.90 -4.27
C LEU A 271 -10.29 3.15 -4.22
N GLN A 272 -10.46 2.11 -5.03
CA GLN A 272 -11.61 1.21 -5.00
C GLN A 272 -11.73 0.53 -3.63
N ASP A 273 -10.62 0.04 -3.07
CA ASP A 273 -10.61 -0.55 -1.73
C ASP A 273 -10.95 0.45 -0.63
N ILE A 274 -10.43 1.68 -0.71
CA ILE A 274 -10.77 2.76 0.23
C ILE A 274 -12.28 3.07 0.17
N VAL A 275 -12.84 3.20 -1.03
CA VAL A 275 -14.27 3.41 -1.24
C VAL A 275 -15.08 2.23 -0.71
N GLN A 276 -14.63 0.99 -0.93
CA GLN A 276 -15.27 -0.21 -0.41
C GLN A 276 -15.24 -0.26 1.14
N ALA A 277 -14.17 0.23 1.76
CA ALA A 277 -14.06 0.35 3.22
C ALA A 277 -15.07 1.38 3.77
N ILE A 278 -15.22 2.52 3.09
CA ILE A 278 -16.24 3.53 3.44
C ILE A 278 -17.65 2.97 3.22
N PHE A 279 -17.89 2.25 2.12
CA PHE A 279 -19.14 1.57 1.82
C PHE A 279 -19.58 0.65 2.97
N ILE A 280 -18.64 -0.15 3.50
CA ILE A 280 -18.88 -1.07 4.62
C ILE A 280 -19.12 -0.28 5.92
N ALA A 281 -18.30 0.74 6.21
CA ALA A 281 -18.45 1.57 7.41
C ALA A 281 -19.81 2.27 7.45
N ASN A 282 -20.21 2.89 6.33
CA ASN A 282 -21.46 3.63 6.19
C ASN A 282 -22.67 2.72 5.97
N ASP A 283 -22.46 1.41 5.78
CA ASP A 283 -23.52 0.44 5.48
C ASP A 283 -24.41 0.87 4.31
N VAL A 284 -23.80 1.31 3.22
CA VAL A 284 -24.50 1.81 2.03
C VAL A 284 -25.41 0.73 1.42
N ALA A 285 -25.04 -0.55 1.53
CA ALA A 285 -25.88 -1.67 1.14
C ALA A 285 -27.15 -1.83 2.02
N ASN A 286 -27.30 -1.07 3.10
CA ASN A 286 -28.39 -1.16 4.08
C ASN A 286 -28.55 -2.58 4.65
N GLN A 287 -27.44 -3.22 5.02
CA GLN A 287 -27.46 -4.55 5.61
C GLN A 287 -27.78 -4.51 7.11
N ARG A 288 -27.49 -3.39 7.79
CA ARG A 288 -27.81 -3.17 9.20
C ARG A 288 -29.10 -2.35 9.30
N LYS A 289 -29.88 -2.66 10.34
CA LYS A 289 -31.01 -1.82 10.74
C LYS A 289 -30.49 -0.67 11.57
N HIS A 290 -30.75 0.55 11.13
CA HIS A 290 -30.47 1.75 11.91
C HIS A 290 -31.75 2.18 12.60
N PHE A 291 -31.64 2.61 13.85
CA PHE A 291 -32.78 3.09 14.62
C PHE A 291 -32.48 4.51 15.11
N ASN A 292 -33.48 5.39 15.06
CA ASN A 292 -33.39 6.71 15.65
C ASN A 292 -33.57 6.65 17.19
N ALA A 293 -33.52 7.81 17.85
CA ALA A 293 -33.70 7.92 19.31
C ALA A 293 -35.06 7.38 19.80
N GLU A 294 -36.08 7.40 18.95
CA GLU A 294 -37.41 6.85 19.24
C GLU A 294 -37.53 5.34 18.94
N GLY A 295 -36.46 4.68 18.51
CA GLY A 295 -36.46 3.25 18.16
C GLY A 295 -37.14 2.93 16.82
N LYS A 296 -37.39 3.93 15.97
CA LYS A 296 -37.92 3.75 14.62
C LYS A 296 -36.79 3.44 13.64
N GLU A 297 -36.99 2.43 12.80
CA GLU A 297 -36.05 2.08 11.74
C GLU A 297 -35.91 3.25 10.75
N VAL A 298 -34.66 3.63 10.48
CA VAL A 298 -34.28 4.71 9.55
C VAL A 298 -33.33 4.15 8.50
N PRO A 299 -33.36 4.68 7.26
CA PRO A 299 -32.40 4.29 6.23
C PRO A 299 -30.97 4.71 6.62
N SER A 300 -29.96 4.04 6.04
CA SER A 300 -28.58 4.51 6.13
C SER A 300 -28.45 5.81 5.33
N SER A 301 -27.88 6.82 5.96
CA SER A 301 -27.71 8.17 5.41
C SER A 301 -26.48 8.83 6.03
N VAL A 302 -26.10 10.01 5.55
CA VAL A 302 -24.95 10.71 6.13
C VAL A 302 -25.18 11.10 7.60
N LEU A 303 -26.44 11.30 8.00
CA LEU A 303 -26.81 11.65 9.37
C LEU A 303 -26.42 10.57 10.39
N ASN A 304 -26.46 9.30 9.99
CA ASN A 304 -26.14 8.13 10.82
C ASN A 304 -24.98 7.31 10.27
N ALA A 305 -24.18 7.83 9.35
CA ALA A 305 -22.95 7.20 8.85
C ALA A 305 -21.75 7.50 9.76
N PRO A 306 -20.76 6.59 9.92
CA PRO A 306 -19.47 6.94 10.52
C PRO A 306 -18.72 7.99 9.70
N VAL A 307 -18.60 7.82 8.38
CA VAL A 307 -17.89 8.76 7.51
C VAL A 307 -18.88 9.74 6.92
N LYS A 308 -18.78 11.02 7.31
CA LYS A 308 -19.72 12.09 6.95
C LYS A 308 -19.35 12.74 5.62
N ARG A 309 -18.07 13.01 5.41
CA ARG A 309 -17.56 13.67 4.20
C ARG A 309 -16.24 13.07 3.80
N LEU A 310 -16.06 12.77 2.52
CA LEU A 310 -14.74 12.45 1.97
C LEU A 310 -14.18 13.72 1.35
N ILE A 311 -13.08 14.25 1.90
CA ILE A 311 -12.43 15.45 1.40
C ILE A 311 -11.43 15.08 0.32
N ARG A 312 -10.59 14.07 0.60
CA ARG A 312 -9.54 13.63 -0.31
C ARG A 312 -9.14 12.18 -0.06
N ALA A 313 -8.88 11.45 -1.13
CA ALA A 313 -8.17 10.18 -1.12
C ALA A 313 -7.17 10.17 -2.27
N GLU A 314 -5.90 9.99 -1.94
CA GLU A 314 -4.81 9.95 -2.92
C GLU A 314 -3.84 8.81 -2.58
N VAL A 315 -3.27 8.19 -3.61
CA VAL A 315 -2.17 7.25 -3.41
C VAL A 315 -0.87 8.02 -3.45
N ILE A 316 -0.04 7.83 -2.43
CA ILE A 316 1.28 8.46 -2.36
C ILE A 316 2.15 7.82 -3.45
N PRO A 317 2.75 8.61 -4.37
CA PRO A 317 3.48 8.05 -5.49
C PRO A 317 4.62 7.13 -5.05
N GLY A 318 4.71 5.98 -5.73
CA GLY A 318 5.85 5.08 -5.67
C GLY A 318 5.73 3.91 -4.69
N TYR A 319 6.77 3.08 -4.67
CA TYR A 319 6.82 1.85 -3.90
C TYR A 319 7.65 2.03 -2.64
N VAL A 320 7.06 1.70 -1.49
CA VAL A 320 7.71 1.87 -0.19
C VAL A 320 8.95 0.99 -0.13
N GLY A 321 10.09 1.58 0.23
CA GLY A 321 11.38 0.90 0.30
C GLY A 321 12.13 0.72 -1.01
N LEU A 322 11.52 1.04 -2.16
CA LEU A 322 12.25 1.23 -3.42
C LEU A 322 12.62 2.69 -3.63
N HIS A 323 11.89 3.63 -3.03
CA HIS A 323 12.11 5.07 -3.18
C HIS A 323 12.16 5.76 -1.82
N ASP A 324 12.87 6.87 -1.77
CA ASP A 324 12.91 7.75 -0.61
C ASP A 324 11.57 8.48 -0.38
N ILE A 325 10.70 8.55 -1.41
CA ILE A 325 9.48 9.36 -1.40
C ILE A 325 8.34 8.70 -0.61
N GLY A 326 8.30 7.37 -0.54
CA GLY A 326 7.19 6.61 0.07
C GLY A 326 7.23 6.46 1.60
N GLY A 327 8.18 7.10 2.31
CA GLY A 327 8.25 7.00 3.77
C GLY A 327 7.25 7.93 4.48
N ILE A 328 6.63 7.45 5.57
CA ILE A 328 5.73 8.25 6.43
C ILE A 328 6.39 9.56 6.93
N GLN A 329 7.71 9.55 7.11
CA GLN A 329 8.45 10.73 7.57
C GLN A 329 8.38 11.91 6.58
N ASN A 330 8.24 11.64 5.28
CA ASN A 330 8.11 12.69 4.27
C ASN A 330 6.66 13.22 4.15
N THR A 331 5.67 12.44 4.61
CA THR A 331 4.26 12.84 4.55
C THR A 331 3.80 13.63 5.79
N ALA A 332 4.41 13.39 6.96
CA ALA A 332 4.11 14.13 8.18
C ALA A 332 4.56 15.61 8.16
N GLY A 333 5.37 16.03 7.18
CA GLY A 333 5.90 17.39 7.05
C GLY A 333 5.04 18.37 6.24
N PHE A 334 3.85 17.98 5.75
CA PHE A 334 3.00 18.84 4.92
C PHE A 334 2.11 19.81 5.73
N THR A 335 2.24 19.87 7.07
CA THR A 335 1.63 20.92 7.87
C THR A 335 2.31 22.26 7.55
N ASN A 336 1.63 23.07 6.73
CA ASN A 336 1.69 24.51 6.40
C ASN A 336 2.68 25.52 7.08
N THR A 337 3.78 25.11 7.68
CA THR A 337 4.85 26.02 8.14
C THR A 337 5.96 26.12 7.11
N SER A 338 5.64 26.78 6.00
CA SER A 338 6.57 27.22 4.95
C SER A 338 7.52 28.30 5.48
N SER A 339 8.52 27.94 6.31
CA SER A 339 9.61 28.90 6.62
C SER A 339 10.88 28.33 7.26
N ALA A 340 10.94 27.06 7.67
CA ALA A 340 12.19 26.51 8.19
C ALA A 340 13.07 25.96 7.05
N LYS A 341 13.95 26.82 6.50
CA LYS A 341 15.11 26.42 5.69
C LYS A 341 15.93 25.38 6.46
N SER A 342 15.66 24.09 6.28
CA SER A 342 16.58 23.02 6.65
C SER A 342 17.75 23.08 5.68
N LYS A 343 18.73 23.93 6.02
CA LYS A 343 20.07 23.98 5.47
C LYS A 343 20.85 22.76 6.01
N ALA A 344 20.37 21.56 5.73
CA ALA A 344 21.04 20.31 6.02
C ALA A 344 21.61 19.79 4.70
N GLY A 345 22.91 19.51 4.71
CA GLY A 345 23.71 19.31 3.51
C GLY A 345 23.17 18.25 2.58
N VAL A 346 23.41 18.49 1.29
CA VAL A 346 23.44 17.50 0.21
C VAL A 346 24.56 16.50 0.53
N GLY A 347 24.37 15.69 1.57
CA GLY A 347 25.06 14.42 1.75
C GLY A 347 24.38 13.47 0.78
N GLY A 348 25.11 13.08 -0.27
CA GLY A 348 24.59 12.29 -1.37
C GLY A 348 23.71 11.15 -0.86
N ALA A 349 22.53 11.02 -1.47
CA ALA A 349 21.72 9.82 -1.38
C ALA A 349 22.66 8.63 -1.49
N ALA A 350 22.85 7.90 -0.39
CA ALA A 350 23.45 6.59 -0.46
C ALA A 350 22.48 5.83 -1.37
N GLY A 351 22.85 5.68 -2.64
CA GLY A 351 22.04 4.97 -3.60
C GLY A 351 21.78 3.61 -3.00
N TYR A 352 20.57 3.41 -2.47
CA TYR A 352 20.15 2.10 -2.04
C TYR A 352 20.30 1.23 -3.27
N PRO A 353 21.17 0.20 -3.25
CA PRO A 353 21.22 -0.71 -4.37
C PRO A 353 19.78 -1.21 -4.59
N PRO A 354 19.30 -1.31 -5.84
CA PRO A 354 18.01 -1.92 -6.11
C PRO A 354 17.95 -3.21 -5.29
N PRO A 355 16.85 -3.49 -4.56
CA PRO A 355 16.82 -4.59 -3.62
C PRO A 355 17.36 -5.82 -4.33
N ALA A 356 18.49 -6.32 -3.85
CA ALA A 356 19.29 -7.35 -4.51
C ALA A 356 18.62 -8.74 -4.42
N GLY A 357 17.30 -8.77 -4.41
CA GLY A 357 16.46 -9.94 -4.60
C GLY A 357 15.90 -9.90 -6.01
N GLY A 358 16.76 -10.07 -7.02
CA GLY A 358 16.29 -10.81 -8.19
C GLY A 358 15.64 -12.09 -7.67
N MET A 359 14.54 -12.53 -8.30
CA MET A 359 13.97 -13.86 -8.04
C MET A 359 15.04 -14.91 -8.40
N THR A 360 16.03 -15.10 -7.54
CA THR A 360 16.90 -16.26 -7.62
C THR A 360 16.00 -17.44 -7.29
N ASP A 361 16.10 -18.53 -8.04
CA ASP A 361 15.38 -19.80 -7.79
C ASP A 361 15.63 -20.42 -6.40
N LYS A 362 16.31 -19.70 -5.50
CA LYS A 362 16.45 -20.08 -4.11
C LYS A 362 15.10 -19.90 -3.40
N PRO A 363 14.70 -20.90 -2.59
CA PRO A 363 13.41 -20.92 -1.92
C PRO A 363 13.19 -19.66 -1.07
N ARG A 364 11.92 -19.31 -0.85
CA ARG A 364 11.37 -18.13 -0.14
C ARG A 364 11.82 -17.97 1.34
N GLU A 365 12.92 -18.62 1.73
CA GLU A 365 13.43 -18.79 3.10
C GLU A 365 14.20 -17.58 3.65
N THR A 366 14.52 -16.57 2.83
CA THR A 366 15.12 -15.35 3.35
C THR A 366 14.10 -14.53 4.11
N LYS A 367 14.27 -14.44 5.44
CA LYS A 367 13.56 -13.47 6.28
C LYS A 367 13.57 -12.10 5.60
N ILE A 368 12.38 -11.57 5.32
CA ILE A 368 12.22 -10.23 4.77
C ILE A 368 12.77 -9.26 5.82
N SER A 369 13.74 -8.43 5.42
CA SER A 369 14.32 -7.45 6.34
C SER A 369 13.28 -6.40 6.70
N GLU A 370 13.00 -6.24 7.99
CA GLU A 370 12.14 -5.19 8.50
C GLU A 370 12.85 -3.84 8.43
N ASN A 371 12.19 -2.82 7.90
CA ASN A 371 12.69 -1.45 7.86
C ASN A 371 11.68 -0.45 8.44
N PHE A 372 11.80 -0.18 9.74
CA PHE A 372 10.93 0.74 10.47
C PHE A 372 11.14 2.23 10.12
N ALA A 373 12.09 2.57 9.24
CA ALA A 373 12.24 3.94 8.74
C ALA A 373 11.07 4.35 7.83
N PHE A 374 10.45 3.38 7.15
CA PHE A 374 9.34 3.65 6.24
C PHE A 374 7.96 3.64 6.91
N GLY A 375 7.82 2.91 8.02
CA GLY A 375 6.59 2.87 8.79
C GLY A 375 6.62 1.87 9.96
N PRO A 376 5.60 1.89 10.83
CA PRO A 376 5.55 1.06 12.04
C PRO A 376 5.47 -0.45 11.74
N THR A 377 5.03 -0.83 10.54
CA THR A 377 4.95 -2.24 10.09
C THR A 377 6.32 -2.82 9.74
N GLY A 378 7.33 -1.99 9.51
CA GLY A 378 8.63 -2.41 9.01
C GLY A 378 8.59 -3.00 7.60
N ARG A 379 7.46 -2.96 6.89
CA ARG A 379 7.31 -3.58 5.57
C ARG A 379 7.87 -2.68 4.48
N SER A 380 8.60 -3.29 3.55
CA SER A 380 9.04 -2.68 2.29
C SER A 380 8.69 -3.58 1.11
N SER A 381 8.53 -2.98 -0.06
CA SER A 381 8.33 -3.70 -1.31
C SER A 381 9.52 -4.63 -1.56
N ASN A 382 9.24 -5.85 -2.01
CA ASN A 382 10.22 -6.91 -2.19
C ASN A 382 9.76 -7.88 -3.29
N GLY A 383 10.51 -8.94 -3.56
CA GLY A 383 10.18 -9.89 -4.63
C GLY A 383 8.80 -10.58 -4.52
N LEU A 384 8.19 -10.62 -3.34
CA LEU A 384 6.89 -11.25 -3.09
C LEU A 384 5.72 -10.29 -3.28
N TYR A 385 5.87 -9.03 -2.85
CA TYR A 385 4.79 -8.05 -2.85
C TYR A 385 5.30 -6.62 -2.93
N ASP A 386 4.42 -5.75 -3.41
CA ASP A 386 4.57 -4.31 -3.42
C ASP A 386 3.83 -3.69 -2.21
N VAL A 387 4.46 -2.68 -1.61
CA VAL A 387 3.89 -1.91 -0.52
C VAL A 387 3.58 -0.51 -1.03
N ARG A 388 2.31 -0.10 -0.92
CA ARG A 388 1.82 1.22 -1.36
C ARG A 388 1.20 1.94 -0.19
N HIS A 389 1.40 3.25 -0.12
CA HIS A 389 0.73 4.10 0.87
C HIS A 389 -0.32 4.96 0.20
N ALA A 390 -1.43 5.20 0.89
CA ALA A 390 -2.47 6.13 0.50
C ALA A 390 -2.76 7.09 1.65
N ARG A 391 -3.11 8.33 1.31
CA ARG A 391 -3.57 9.35 2.25
C ARG A 391 -5.07 9.55 2.06
N VAL A 392 -5.80 9.55 3.17
CA VAL A 392 -7.25 9.82 3.19
C VAL A 392 -7.55 10.93 4.19
N ILE A 393 -8.28 11.95 3.75
CA ILE A 393 -8.79 13.04 4.60
C ILE A 393 -10.32 12.98 4.56
N ALA A 394 -10.93 12.82 5.73
CA ALA A 394 -12.38 12.68 5.85
C ALA A 394 -12.92 13.30 7.13
N HIS A 395 -14.17 13.75 7.09
CA HIS A 395 -14.93 14.06 8.30
C HIS A 395 -15.61 12.78 8.80
N VAL A 396 -15.39 12.45 10.07
CA VAL A 396 -15.84 11.21 10.69
C VAL A 396 -16.53 11.53 12.02
N ASP A 397 -17.60 10.81 12.32
CA ASP A 397 -18.21 10.79 13.65
C ASP A 397 -17.19 10.27 14.66
N TYR A 398 -16.83 11.12 15.64
CA TYR A 398 -15.76 10.81 16.59
C TYR A 398 -16.00 9.52 17.35
N GLN A 399 -17.25 9.24 17.75
CA GLN A 399 -17.61 8.06 18.53
C GLN A 399 -17.50 6.77 17.69
N ARG A 400 -17.56 6.91 16.36
CA ARG A 400 -17.60 5.79 15.41
C ARG A 400 -16.34 5.68 14.55
N LEU A 401 -15.32 6.48 14.84
CA LEU A 401 -14.00 6.37 14.22
C LEU A 401 -13.44 4.93 14.27
N PRO A 402 -13.57 4.15 15.38
CA PRO A 402 -13.13 2.76 15.38
C PRO A 402 -13.86 1.87 14.35
N GLU A 403 -15.13 2.14 14.02
CA GLU A 403 -15.84 1.39 12.98
C GLU A 403 -15.21 1.62 11.61
N PHE A 404 -14.81 2.86 11.31
CA PHE A 404 -14.14 3.20 10.06
C PHE A 404 -12.74 2.58 9.97
N LEU A 405 -11.94 2.66 11.04
CA LEU A 405 -10.61 2.01 11.06
C LEU A 405 -10.71 0.49 10.87
N ASN A 406 -11.70 -0.14 11.51
CA ASN A 406 -11.94 -1.57 11.37
C ASN A 406 -12.46 -1.96 9.97
N SER A 407 -13.20 -1.08 9.27
CA SER A 407 -13.65 -1.37 7.91
C SER A 407 -12.49 -1.35 6.92
N ILE A 408 -11.51 -0.45 7.10
CA ILE A 408 -10.28 -0.43 6.29
C ILE A 408 -9.54 -1.75 6.43
N ALA A 409 -9.33 -2.25 7.66
CA ALA A 409 -8.64 -3.52 7.89
C ALA A 409 -9.36 -4.76 7.33
N ARG A 410 -10.65 -4.64 6.99
CA ARG A 410 -11.44 -5.73 6.37
C ARG A 410 -11.34 -5.77 4.85
N VAL A 411 -10.77 -4.74 4.23
CA VAL A 411 -10.68 -4.62 2.78
C VAL A 411 -9.22 -4.74 2.35
N ASN A 412 -8.98 -5.66 1.40
CA ASN A 412 -7.73 -5.90 0.67
C ASN A 412 -6.40 -5.59 1.41
N LEU A 413 -6.04 -6.42 2.40
CA LEU A 413 -4.74 -6.38 3.09
C LEU A 413 -4.30 -4.96 3.53
N MET A 414 -5.25 -4.06 3.80
CA MET A 414 -4.96 -2.68 4.19
C MET A 414 -4.68 -2.57 5.69
N THR A 415 -3.75 -1.69 6.06
CA THR A 415 -3.39 -1.39 7.44
C THR A 415 -3.29 0.12 7.65
N VAL A 416 -3.95 0.66 8.67
CA VAL A 416 -3.81 2.09 9.02
C VAL A 416 -2.50 2.29 9.79
N LEU A 417 -1.62 3.14 9.27
CA LEU A 417 -0.29 3.41 9.81
C LEU A 417 -0.25 4.64 10.72
N ASN A 418 -1.03 5.67 10.37
CA ASN A 418 -1.08 6.93 11.08
C ASN A 418 -2.52 7.46 11.06
N VAL A 419 -2.93 8.07 12.17
CA VAL A 419 -4.22 8.73 12.36
C VAL A 419 -3.95 10.08 13.01
N ASN A 420 -4.21 11.15 12.28
CA ASN A 420 -4.22 12.51 12.80
C ASN A 420 -5.67 12.98 12.90
N VAL A 421 -6.08 13.46 14.08
CA VAL A 421 -7.46 13.83 14.37
C VAL A 421 -7.51 15.30 14.77
N GLN A 422 -8.39 16.06 14.12
CA GLN A 422 -8.59 17.48 14.38
C GLN A 422 -10.08 17.75 14.64
N ALA A 423 -10.37 18.59 15.63
CA ALA A 423 -11.74 19.04 15.88
C ALA A 423 -12.20 19.96 14.74
N VAL A 424 -13.46 19.82 14.35
CA VAL A 424 -14.07 20.65 13.32
C VAL A 424 -15.23 21.41 13.94
N ASP A 425 -15.40 22.67 13.56
CA ASP A 425 -16.56 23.46 13.99
C ASP A 425 -17.77 23.09 13.13
N GLU A 426 -18.72 22.34 13.70
CA GLU A 426 -19.91 21.92 12.96
C GLU A 426 -20.83 23.10 12.62
N TYR A 427 -20.75 24.22 13.34
CA TYR A 427 -21.55 25.41 13.03
C TYR A 427 -21.02 26.11 11.79
N GLU A 428 -19.70 26.21 11.61
CA GLU A 428 -19.10 26.71 10.37
C GLU A 428 -19.48 25.83 9.17
N LEU A 429 -19.44 24.51 9.35
CA LEU A 429 -19.87 23.58 8.30
C LEU A 429 -21.38 23.65 8.01
N LEU A 430 -22.21 23.92 9.01
CA LEU A 430 -23.64 24.15 8.81
C LEU A 430 -23.89 25.43 8.02
N HIS A 431 -23.06 26.46 8.19
CA HIS A 431 -23.09 27.66 7.33
C HIS A 431 -22.70 27.34 5.88
N GLU A 432 -21.82 26.36 5.67
CA GLU A 432 -21.52 25.75 4.36
C GLU A 432 -22.54 24.69 3.91
N LEU A 433 -23.67 24.58 4.62
CA LEU A 433 -24.82 23.74 4.25
C LEU A 433 -24.58 22.23 4.40
N TYR A 434 -23.58 21.84 5.19
CA TYR A 434 -23.39 20.45 5.60
C TYR A 434 -24.24 20.11 6.83
N MET A 435 -24.90 18.96 6.80
CA MET A 435 -25.72 18.47 7.91
C MET A 435 -25.27 17.05 8.31
N TYR A 436 -24.50 16.92 9.40
CA TYR A 436 -23.85 15.67 9.79
C TYR A 436 -24.59 14.81 10.83
N GLY A 437 -25.70 15.31 11.38
CA GLY A 437 -26.48 14.62 12.41
C GLY A 437 -26.14 15.11 13.82
N GLN A 438 -26.36 14.27 14.83
CA GLN A 438 -26.19 14.62 16.25
C GLN A 438 -24.80 14.31 16.82
N GLY A 439 -24.00 13.50 16.12
CA GLY A 439 -22.67 13.10 16.59
C GLY A 439 -21.63 14.19 16.35
N ASP A 440 -20.69 14.34 17.27
CA ASP A 440 -19.55 15.24 17.12
C ASP A 440 -18.67 14.77 15.96
N VAL A 441 -18.22 15.71 15.14
CA VAL A 441 -17.46 15.40 13.92
C VAL A 441 -16.02 15.90 14.03
N VAL A 442 -15.10 15.03 13.61
CA VAL A 442 -13.67 15.33 13.54
C VAL A 442 -13.17 15.16 12.12
N GLU A 443 -12.20 15.97 11.73
CA GLU A 443 -11.40 15.73 10.55
C GLU A 443 -10.31 14.71 10.88
N VAL A 444 -10.22 13.68 10.07
CA VAL A 444 -9.23 12.62 10.23
C VAL A 444 -8.39 12.55 8.97
N GLU A 445 -7.08 12.69 9.14
CA GLU A 445 -6.09 12.35 8.13
C GLU A 445 -5.49 10.98 8.47
N LEU A 446 -5.63 10.05 7.53
CA LEU A 446 -5.12 8.69 7.62
C LEU A 446 -4.00 8.47 6.63
N ILE A 447 -2.97 7.73 7.06
CA ILE A 447 -2.03 7.08 6.16
C ILE A 447 -2.32 5.58 6.19
N ILE A 448 -2.65 5.01 5.04
CA ILE A 448 -3.05 3.61 4.87
C ILE A 448 -1.98 2.90 4.05
N GLU A 449 -1.50 1.76 4.54
CA GLU A 449 -0.67 0.82 3.80
C GLU A 449 -1.55 -0.21 3.10
N SER A 450 -1.25 -0.51 1.84
CA SER A 450 -1.88 -1.59 1.06
C SER A 450 -0.78 -2.48 0.47
N LEU A 451 -1.01 -3.80 0.50
CA LEU A 451 -0.08 -4.82 0.00
C LEU A 451 -0.61 -5.45 -1.29
N TRP A 452 0.25 -5.57 -2.29
CA TRP A 452 -0.08 -6.12 -3.60
C TRP A 452 0.85 -7.28 -3.97
N LEU A 453 0.31 -8.48 -4.08
CA LEU A 453 1.11 -9.69 -4.30
C LEU A 453 1.59 -9.78 -5.76
N ARG A 454 2.91 -9.89 -5.94
CA ARG A 454 3.54 -9.90 -7.26
C ARG A 454 3.21 -11.12 -8.11
N GLU A 455 2.80 -12.23 -7.48
CA GLU A 455 2.45 -13.46 -8.19
C GLU A 455 1.39 -13.24 -9.29
N TRP A 456 0.51 -12.26 -9.15
CA TRP A 456 -0.48 -11.95 -10.19
C TRP A 456 -0.29 -10.57 -10.82
N THR A 457 0.20 -9.58 -10.07
CA THR A 457 0.40 -8.24 -10.63
C THR A 457 1.57 -8.22 -11.61
N ALA A 458 2.60 -9.06 -11.42
CA ALA A 458 3.77 -9.11 -12.29
C ALA A 458 3.41 -9.47 -13.73
N GLU A 459 2.39 -10.28 -13.98
CA GLU A 459 1.97 -10.62 -15.36
C GLU A 459 1.47 -9.39 -16.12
N LEU A 460 0.86 -8.45 -15.40
CA LEU A 460 0.30 -7.20 -15.91
C LEU A 460 1.30 -6.05 -15.94
N MET A 461 2.44 -6.16 -15.25
CA MET A 461 3.43 -5.09 -15.25
C MET A 461 4.09 -4.92 -16.64
N PRO A 462 4.12 -3.70 -17.19
CA PRO A 462 4.96 -3.38 -18.35
C PRO A 462 6.45 -3.67 -18.05
N GLU A 463 7.25 -3.94 -19.09
CA GLU A 463 8.68 -4.29 -18.91
C GLU A 463 9.46 -3.24 -18.11
N ASP A 464 9.23 -1.96 -18.36
CA ASP A 464 9.91 -0.88 -17.63
C ASP A 464 9.56 -0.89 -16.15
N THR A 465 8.31 -1.20 -15.82
CA THR A 465 7.89 -1.38 -14.43
C THR A 465 8.54 -2.63 -13.83
N LYS A 466 8.59 -3.76 -14.54
CA LYS A 466 9.27 -4.97 -14.06
C LYS A 466 10.75 -4.73 -13.75
N ARG A 467 11.47 -4.03 -14.62
CA ARG A 467 12.87 -3.63 -14.37
C ARG A 467 12.94 -2.73 -13.14
N TYR A 468 12.04 -1.76 -13.05
CA TYR A 468 11.97 -0.81 -11.94
C TYR A 468 11.77 -1.49 -10.58
N VAL A 469 10.88 -2.48 -10.51
CA VAL A 469 10.60 -3.22 -9.28
C VAL A 469 11.57 -4.39 -9.01
N GLY A 470 12.58 -4.56 -9.86
CA GLY A 470 13.63 -5.58 -9.73
C GLY A 470 13.23 -7.00 -10.15
N LEU A 471 12.20 -7.15 -10.98
CA LEU A 471 11.77 -8.44 -11.54
C LEU A 471 12.51 -8.82 -12.82
N LEU A 472 13.08 -7.85 -13.53
CA LEU A 472 13.93 -8.07 -14.69
C LEU A 472 15.30 -7.45 -14.41
N GLU A 473 16.35 -8.19 -14.78
CA GLU A 473 17.72 -7.66 -14.77
C GLU A 473 17.80 -6.43 -15.68
N PRO A 474 18.55 -5.38 -15.27
CA PRO A 474 18.80 -4.24 -16.13
C PRO A 474 19.50 -4.72 -17.39
N ALA A 475 19.02 -4.30 -18.57
CA ALA A 475 19.67 -4.66 -19.82
C ALA A 475 21.12 -4.17 -19.80
N GLU A 476 22.07 -5.07 -20.07
CA GLU A 476 23.49 -4.75 -20.02
C GLU A 476 23.81 -3.51 -20.88
N GLY A 477 24.19 -2.41 -20.24
CA GLY A 477 24.64 -1.19 -20.91
C GLY A 477 23.62 -0.07 -21.08
N THR A 478 22.35 -0.24 -20.69
CA THR A 478 21.41 0.89 -20.54
C THR A 478 21.32 1.25 -19.06
N GLY A 479 21.92 2.38 -18.67
CA GLY A 479 21.62 2.95 -17.35
C GLY A 479 20.11 3.04 -17.21
N VAL A 480 19.56 2.51 -16.12
CA VAL A 480 18.11 2.52 -15.84
C VAL A 480 17.61 3.93 -16.16
N PRO A 481 16.75 4.11 -17.18
CA PRO A 481 16.20 5.41 -17.48
C PRO A 481 15.60 5.94 -16.19
N GLY A 482 16.18 7.00 -15.63
CA GLY A 482 15.61 7.65 -14.46
C GLY A 482 14.14 7.89 -14.78
N PHE A 483 13.23 7.40 -13.93
CA PHE A 483 11.80 7.56 -14.14
C PHE A 483 11.54 9.03 -14.49
N PRO A 484 10.89 9.34 -15.62
CA PRO A 484 10.68 10.72 -16.03
C PRO A 484 9.87 11.43 -14.94
N GLY A 485 10.51 12.30 -14.16
CA GLY A 485 9.84 13.14 -13.16
C GLY A 485 10.22 12.95 -11.68
N GLY A 486 11.51 12.79 -11.36
CA GLY A 486 12.03 13.14 -10.03
C GLY A 486 12.21 14.66 -9.82
N GLY A 487 12.10 15.47 -10.87
CA GLY A 487 11.78 16.88 -10.70
C GLY A 487 10.31 16.93 -10.32
N ASN A 488 10.01 17.28 -9.07
CA ASN A 488 8.65 17.42 -8.54
C ASN A 488 7.67 17.82 -9.67
N PRO A 489 6.89 16.89 -10.27
CA PRO A 489 5.92 17.26 -11.30
C PRO A 489 4.76 18.07 -10.70
N TYR A 490 4.73 18.18 -9.36
CA TYR A 490 3.88 19.04 -8.55
C TYR A 490 4.61 20.29 -8.06
N GLY A 491 5.67 20.72 -8.76
CA GLY A 491 6.49 21.91 -8.44
C GLY A 491 5.81 23.26 -8.71
N GLY A 492 4.52 23.26 -9.01
CA GLY A 492 3.65 24.41 -8.80
C GLY A 492 2.79 24.09 -7.60
N ASP A 493 2.94 24.84 -6.51
CA ASP A 493 1.90 24.94 -5.50
C ASP A 493 0.56 25.19 -6.21
N PRO A 494 -0.40 24.23 -6.20
CA PRO A 494 -1.72 24.45 -6.81
C PRO A 494 -2.50 25.55 -6.05
N TYR A 495 -2.01 25.98 -4.89
CA TYR A 495 -2.47 27.14 -4.14
C TYR A 495 -1.58 28.36 -4.35
N GLY A 496 -1.00 28.51 -5.56
CA GLY A 496 -0.31 29.71 -5.99
C GLY A 496 -0.97 30.95 -5.42
N GLY A 497 -0.36 31.50 -4.37
CA GLY A 497 -0.84 32.66 -3.65
C GLY A 497 -0.87 33.83 -4.62
N GLY A 498 -2.03 34.01 -5.26
CA GLY A 498 -2.38 35.21 -5.97
C GLY A 498 -2.28 36.34 -4.96
N GLY A 499 -1.23 37.15 -5.09
CA GLY A 499 -1.12 38.41 -4.38
C GLY A 499 -2.35 39.25 -4.71
N TYR A 500 -3.32 39.28 -3.80
CA TYR A 500 -4.31 40.35 -3.73
C TYR A 500 -3.59 41.62 -3.30
N GLY A 501 -2.93 42.26 -4.26
CA GLY A 501 -2.38 43.60 -4.16
C GLY A 501 -3.02 44.46 -5.24
N GLY A 502 -4.23 44.95 -4.98
CA GLY A 502 -4.97 45.77 -5.93
C GLY A 502 -6.35 46.10 -5.42
N ASP A 503 -6.41 46.94 -4.38
CA ASP A 503 -7.61 47.56 -3.87
C ASP A 503 -8.10 48.64 -4.87
N PRO A 504 -9.24 48.48 -5.59
CA PRO A 504 -9.70 49.46 -6.56
C PRO A 504 -10.71 50.47 -5.98
N TYR A 505 -11.03 50.42 -4.69
CA TYR A 505 -12.06 51.28 -4.08
C TYR A 505 -11.51 52.20 -2.99
N GLY A 506 -10.42 52.91 -3.31
CA GLY A 506 -10.03 54.13 -2.62
C GLY A 506 -10.82 55.32 -3.14
N GLY A 507 -12.00 55.58 -2.56
CA GLY A 507 -12.79 56.76 -2.94
C GLY A 507 -14.05 56.97 -2.10
N ASN A 508 -13.91 57.42 -0.85
CA ASN A 508 -15.00 58.07 -0.13
C ASN A 508 -14.56 59.47 0.34
N PRO A 509 -15.07 60.56 -0.30
CA PRO A 509 -14.72 61.92 0.06
C PRO A 509 -15.91 62.70 0.63
N TYR A 510 -16.47 62.35 1.79
CA TYR A 510 -17.34 63.22 2.61
C TYR A 510 -17.27 62.70 4.06
N GLY A 511 -17.09 63.49 5.12
CA GLY A 511 -17.60 64.83 5.41
C GLY A 511 -18.49 64.70 6.65
N GLY A 512 -18.18 65.43 7.72
CA GLY A 512 -18.67 65.16 9.08
C GLY A 512 -20.16 65.36 9.35
N TYR A 513 -20.62 64.76 10.45
CA TYR A 513 -21.28 65.39 11.62
C TYR A 513 -21.23 64.40 12.78
#